data_AF-A0AAD7BG83-F1
#
_entry.id   AF-A0AAD7BG83-F1
#
_cell.length_a   1.000
_cell.length_b   1.000
_cell.length_c   1.000
_cell.angle_alpha   90.00
_cell.angle_beta   90.00
_cell.angle_gamma   90.00
#
_symmetry.space_group_name_H-M   'P 1'
#
loop_
_entity.id
_entity.type
_entity.pdbx_description
1 polymer ?
#
loop_
_entity_poly.entity_id
_entity_poly.type
_entity_poly.pdbx_seq_one_letter_code
_entity_poly.pdbx_strand_id
1 'polypeptide(L)'
;MKTHWEQGDPNGRSKWQSAAALLPKCPKSPLFRLPAFKNRDVANWMKTTFPSELALLQAKEGSPEAILQVENAILRRALEDLHKLASKSDSKLDNLAAMIERRTAVLSPAKGFSSTSYHHAVTSFSSPSTPPRTRGPASTAPIDAATTSPIIIHVNEQMQETGTYESLEADGATSMGAFVNESPKTPGVAREPTQVDLHLPKEAFYKPGDPMGIVPPFFGQKSVRWQDVLPLIVQPCVCWPLWKPKSVDSYVTVDDIWASWIDGAPVMVDGTQKRKNPPLMLAEQYLGNRWRTPEGDRERNAAAQHWARYREIPEWIAQESHKRGCSPADVIKELEAMRVVDGQKKGLNFLQKRLSELRKEAAKAAKAANAQQATVAASSPALNVSADTVSDPGQSEATLDQTEAAVPTRKRACAADARRAASKKLKT
;
A
#
# COMPACT_ATOMS: atom_id res chain seq x y z
N MET A 1 -12.46 -41.06 18.77
CA MET A 1 -13.38 -41.79 19.68
C MET A 1 -14.87 -41.42 19.54
N LYS A 2 -15.27 -40.61 18.53
CA LYS A 2 -16.68 -40.28 18.25
C LYS A 2 -17.44 -41.41 17.50
N THR A 3 -16.75 -42.49 17.11
CA THR A 3 -17.25 -43.45 16.10
C THR A 3 -17.86 -44.74 16.65
N HIS A 4 -17.74 -45.06 17.94
CA HIS A 4 -18.28 -46.32 18.48
C HIS A 4 -19.58 -46.21 19.28
N TRP A 5 -20.04 -44.98 19.56
CA TRP A 5 -21.22 -44.74 20.42
C TRP A 5 -22.49 -44.39 19.64
N GLU A 6 -22.37 -43.93 18.39
CA GLU A 6 -23.53 -43.53 17.59
C GLU A 6 -24.22 -44.72 16.89
N GLN A 7 -23.52 -45.85 16.72
CA GLN A 7 -24.01 -47.01 15.95
C GLN A 7 -24.65 -48.13 16.78
N GLY A 8 -24.76 -48.00 18.11
CA GLY A 8 -25.33 -49.03 18.98
C GLY A 8 -26.66 -48.59 19.61
N ASP A 9 -27.73 -49.31 19.28
CA ASP A 9 -29.04 -49.37 19.95
C ASP A 9 -29.69 -48.01 20.33
N PRO A 10 -30.79 -47.58 19.69
CA PRO A 10 -31.49 -46.34 20.05
C PRO A 10 -31.91 -46.29 21.53
N ASN A 11 -32.06 -47.45 22.20
CA ASN A 11 -32.34 -47.53 23.64
C ASN A 11 -31.12 -47.22 24.53
N GLY A 12 -29.91 -47.21 23.98
CA GLY A 12 -28.70 -46.85 24.69
C GLY A 12 -28.67 -45.37 25.04
N ARG A 13 -28.97 -44.49 24.07
CA ARG A 13 -28.87 -43.02 24.25
C ARG A 13 -29.83 -42.48 25.31
N SER A 14 -31.06 -42.99 25.38
CA SER A 14 -32.07 -42.52 26.35
C SER A 14 -31.66 -42.80 27.80
N LYS A 15 -30.97 -43.92 28.06
CA LYS A 15 -30.46 -44.26 29.41
C LYS A 15 -29.36 -43.31 29.86
N TRP A 16 -28.46 -42.91 28.97
CA TRP A 16 -27.40 -41.95 29.26
C TRP A 16 -27.94 -40.55 29.50
N GLN A 17 -28.90 -40.11 28.70
CA GLN A 17 -29.57 -38.82 28.89
C GLN A 17 -30.34 -38.77 30.21
N SER A 18 -31.04 -39.86 30.56
CA SER A 18 -31.76 -39.97 31.83
C SER A 18 -30.81 -39.95 33.04
N ALA A 19 -29.69 -40.68 32.96
CA ALA A 19 -28.66 -40.66 34.00
C ALA A 19 -28.03 -39.27 34.16
N ALA A 20 -27.73 -38.58 33.05
CA ALA A 20 -27.15 -37.25 33.07
C ALA A 20 -28.14 -36.20 33.63
N ALA A 21 -29.44 -36.32 33.36
CA ALA A 21 -30.47 -35.46 33.94
C ALA A 21 -30.67 -35.68 35.45
N LEU A 22 -30.39 -36.90 35.94
CA LEU A 22 -30.43 -37.23 37.37
C LEU A 22 -29.19 -36.76 38.14
N LEU A 23 -28.06 -36.53 37.46
CA LEU A 23 -26.78 -36.19 38.09
C LEU A 23 -26.84 -34.92 38.95
N PRO A 24 -27.44 -33.79 38.51
CA PRO A 24 -27.56 -32.59 39.34
C PRO A 24 -28.48 -32.78 40.55
N LYS A 25 -29.50 -33.65 40.44
CA LYS A 25 -30.51 -33.86 41.48
C LYS A 25 -30.02 -34.83 42.56
N CYS A 26 -29.32 -35.90 42.17
CA CYS A 26 -28.92 -36.98 43.07
C CYS A 26 -27.48 -37.45 42.81
N PRO A 27 -26.44 -36.61 43.01
CA PRO A 27 -25.06 -36.94 42.64
C PRO A 27 -24.49 -38.15 43.42
N LYS A 28 -25.07 -38.50 44.56
CA LYS A 28 -24.65 -39.64 45.40
C LYS A 28 -25.31 -40.98 45.01
N SER A 29 -26.12 -41.01 43.95
CA SER A 29 -26.81 -42.22 43.50
C SER A 29 -25.82 -43.38 43.24
N PRO A 30 -26.14 -44.63 43.63
CA PRO A 30 -25.32 -45.80 43.31
C PRO A 30 -25.05 -45.96 41.81
N LEU A 31 -25.94 -45.45 40.97
CA LEU A 31 -25.81 -45.46 39.51
C LEU A 31 -24.51 -44.79 39.03
N PHE A 32 -24.08 -43.70 39.69
CA PHE A 32 -22.84 -43.00 39.35
C PHE A 32 -21.58 -43.67 39.90
N ARG A 33 -21.71 -44.78 40.64
CA ARG A 33 -20.56 -45.59 41.08
C ARG A 33 -20.12 -46.61 40.03
N LEU A 34 -20.94 -46.84 38.99
CA LEU A 34 -20.62 -47.78 37.92
C LEU A 34 -19.37 -47.32 37.16
N PRO A 35 -18.47 -48.23 36.74
CA PRO A 35 -17.23 -47.89 36.04
C PRO A 35 -17.45 -47.03 34.80
N ALA A 36 -18.58 -47.21 34.11
CA ALA A 36 -18.89 -46.48 32.89
C ALA A 36 -19.12 -44.97 33.13
N PHE A 37 -19.63 -44.56 34.29
CA PHE A 37 -19.77 -43.14 34.68
C PHE A 37 -18.52 -42.57 35.34
N LYS A 38 -17.57 -43.42 35.77
CA LYS A 38 -16.27 -42.99 36.31
C LYS A 38 -15.27 -42.60 35.21
N ASN A 39 -15.57 -42.90 33.95
CA ASN A 39 -14.72 -42.47 32.84
C ASN A 39 -14.65 -40.93 32.80
N ARG A 40 -13.44 -40.38 32.79
CA ARG A 40 -13.17 -38.94 32.79
C ARG A 40 -13.89 -38.22 31.66
N ASP A 41 -13.98 -38.84 30.49
CA ASP A 41 -14.60 -38.23 29.33
C ASP A 41 -16.13 -38.15 29.47
N VAL A 42 -16.75 -39.18 30.06
CA VAL A 42 -18.19 -39.20 30.35
C VAL A 42 -18.52 -38.20 31.45
N ALA A 43 -17.70 -38.14 32.51
CA ALA A 43 -17.86 -37.17 33.58
C ALA A 43 -17.70 -35.72 33.09
N ASN A 44 -16.74 -35.48 32.19
CA ASN A 44 -16.55 -34.18 31.55
C ASN A 44 -17.75 -33.82 30.66
N TRP A 45 -18.16 -34.73 29.78
CA TRP A 45 -19.32 -34.52 28.91
C TRP A 45 -20.59 -34.21 29.71
N MET A 46 -20.87 -34.97 30.78
CA MET A 46 -22.03 -34.72 31.67
C MET A 46 -21.98 -33.35 32.35
N LYS A 47 -20.79 -32.83 32.66
CA LYS A 47 -20.62 -31.53 33.29
C LYS A 47 -20.66 -30.37 32.30
N THR A 48 -20.08 -30.54 31.11
CA THR A 48 -19.83 -29.41 30.19
C THR A 48 -20.76 -29.33 29.01
N THR A 49 -21.24 -30.48 28.50
CA THR A 49 -21.88 -30.60 27.19
C THR A 49 -23.33 -31.04 27.29
N PHE A 50 -23.62 -31.98 28.20
CA PHE A 50 -24.99 -32.45 28.43
C PHE A 50 -25.97 -31.34 28.85
N PRO A 51 -25.62 -30.38 29.73
CA PRO A 51 -26.56 -29.32 30.11
C PRO A 51 -27.04 -28.48 28.92
N SER A 52 -26.14 -28.17 27.97
CA SER A 52 -26.49 -27.47 26.75
C SER A 52 -27.36 -28.32 25.80
N GLU A 53 -27.06 -29.62 25.68
CA GLU A 53 -27.86 -30.53 24.84
C GLU A 53 -29.27 -30.73 25.42
N LEU A 54 -29.38 -30.89 26.74
CA LEU A 54 -30.66 -31.03 27.44
C LEU A 54 -31.52 -29.79 27.27
N ALA A 55 -30.92 -28.60 27.44
CA ALA A 55 -31.64 -27.35 27.32
C ALA A 55 -32.04 -27.07 25.86
N LEU A 56 -31.26 -27.53 24.87
CA LEU A 56 -31.66 -27.51 23.46
C LEU A 56 -32.81 -28.47 23.15
N LEU A 57 -32.86 -29.64 23.79
CA LEU A 57 -33.99 -30.56 23.68
C LEU A 57 -35.26 -29.98 24.32
N GLN A 58 -35.14 -29.34 25.50
CA GLN A 58 -36.26 -28.65 26.17
C GLN A 58 -36.74 -27.43 25.38
N ALA A 59 -35.83 -26.70 24.73
CA ALA A 59 -36.16 -25.63 23.79
C ALA A 59 -36.98 -26.13 22.59
N LYS A 60 -36.63 -27.31 22.05
CA LYS A 60 -37.38 -27.94 20.95
C LYS A 60 -38.79 -28.39 21.37
N GLU A 61 -39.03 -28.64 22.65
CA GLU A 61 -40.35 -28.92 23.21
C GLU A 61 -41.22 -27.65 23.37
N GLY A 62 -40.72 -26.48 22.96
CA GLY A 62 -41.53 -25.27 22.75
C GLY A 62 -41.59 -24.30 23.93
N SER A 63 -40.70 -24.40 24.92
CA SER A 63 -40.59 -23.39 25.98
C SER A 63 -39.69 -22.22 25.53
N PRO A 64 -40.25 -21.02 25.30
CA PRO A 64 -39.46 -19.85 24.89
C PRO A 64 -38.48 -19.39 26.00
N GLU A 65 -38.82 -19.63 27.26
CA GLU A 65 -37.96 -19.32 28.40
C GLU A 65 -36.71 -20.20 28.42
N ALA A 66 -36.83 -21.46 28.01
CA ALA A 66 -35.69 -22.38 27.93
C ALA A 66 -34.67 -21.94 26.86
N ILE A 67 -35.13 -21.42 25.72
CA ILE A 67 -34.26 -20.88 24.66
C ILE A 67 -33.44 -19.70 25.20
N LEU A 68 -34.11 -18.73 25.84
CA LEU A 68 -33.44 -17.56 26.41
C LEU A 68 -32.44 -17.93 27.51
N GLN A 69 -32.73 -18.96 28.31
CA GLN A 69 -31.78 -19.46 29.31
C GLN A 69 -30.54 -20.09 28.68
N VAL A 70 -30.69 -20.83 27.58
CA VAL A 70 -29.57 -21.40 26.81
C VAL A 70 -28.70 -20.30 26.23
N GLU A 71 -29.31 -19.32 25.56
CA GLU A 71 -28.58 -18.20 24.97
C GLU A 71 -27.81 -17.41 26.03
N ASN A 72 -28.44 -17.10 27.16
CA ASN A 72 -27.78 -16.42 28.27
C ASN A 72 -26.63 -17.25 28.87
N ALA A 73 -26.79 -18.57 28.98
CA ALA A 73 -25.73 -19.45 29.49
C ALA A 73 -24.54 -19.51 28.52
N ILE A 74 -24.78 -19.57 27.22
CA ILE A 74 -23.75 -19.54 26.19
C ILE A 74 -23.01 -18.19 26.21
N LEU A 75 -23.74 -17.08 26.29
CA LEU A 75 -23.15 -15.74 26.35
C LEU A 75 -22.29 -15.54 27.60
N ARG A 76 -22.76 -15.98 28.77
CA ARG A 76 -21.95 -15.92 30.01
C ARG A 76 -20.66 -16.72 29.89
N ARG A 77 -20.72 -17.92 29.33
CA ARG A 77 -19.54 -18.76 29.12
C ARG A 77 -18.56 -18.12 28.13
N ALA A 78 -19.06 -17.54 27.05
CA ALA A 78 -18.24 -16.81 26.09
C ALA A 78 -17.54 -15.60 26.73
N LEU A 79 -18.24 -14.84 27.59
CA LEU A 79 -17.66 -13.73 28.34
C LEU A 79 -16.58 -14.19 29.32
N GLU A 80 -16.80 -15.28 30.05
CA GLU A 80 -15.80 -15.86 30.95
C GLU A 80 -14.55 -16.32 30.20
N ASP A 81 -14.71 -16.93 29.03
CA ASP A 81 -13.58 -17.38 28.20
C ASP A 81 -12.82 -16.19 27.60
N LEU A 82 -13.51 -15.11 27.20
CA LEU A 82 -12.89 -13.85 26.79
C LEU A 82 -12.10 -13.20 27.94
N HIS A 83 -12.65 -13.16 29.16
CA HIS A 83 -11.94 -12.64 30.33
C HIS A 83 -10.68 -13.44 30.65
N LYS A 84 -10.74 -14.79 30.58
CA LYS A 84 -9.55 -15.65 30.77
C LYS A 84 -8.50 -15.41 29.68
N LEU A 85 -8.92 -15.17 28.45
CA LEU A 85 -8.02 -14.90 27.33
C LEU A 85 -7.36 -13.52 27.50
N ALA A 86 -8.13 -12.50 27.90
CA ALA A 86 -7.64 -11.16 28.19
C ALA A 86 -6.62 -11.17 29.33
N SER A 87 -6.94 -11.80 30.46
CA SER A 87 -6.00 -11.91 31.60
C SER A 87 -4.70 -12.63 31.22
N LYS A 88 -4.79 -13.62 30.33
CA LYS A 88 -3.61 -14.33 29.80
C LYS A 88 -2.80 -13.42 28.85
N SER A 89 -3.44 -12.56 28.08
CA SER A 89 -2.78 -11.56 27.24
C SER A 89 -2.06 -10.52 28.09
N ASP A 90 -2.73 -9.96 29.11
CA ASP A 90 -2.14 -8.98 30.02
C ASP A 90 -0.89 -9.54 30.71
N SER A 91 -0.96 -10.78 31.20
CA SER A 91 0.22 -11.43 31.80
C SER A 91 1.39 -11.61 30.83
N LYS A 92 1.13 -11.74 29.52
CA LYS A 92 2.18 -11.80 28.49
C LYS A 92 2.74 -10.41 28.20
N LEU A 93 1.89 -9.38 28.16
CA LEU A 93 2.31 -7.99 27.97
C LEU A 93 3.16 -7.51 29.15
N ASP A 94 2.78 -7.82 30.38
CA ASP A 94 3.58 -7.53 31.58
C ASP A 94 4.95 -8.22 31.52
N ASN A 95 4.98 -9.46 31.05
CA ASN A 95 6.24 -10.20 30.88
C ASN A 95 7.11 -9.60 29.76
N LEU A 96 6.51 -9.17 28.65
CA LEU A 96 7.19 -8.46 27.57
C LEU A 96 7.73 -7.10 28.05
N ALA A 97 6.94 -6.34 28.79
CA ALA A 97 7.34 -5.07 29.37
C ALA A 97 8.52 -5.26 30.32
N ALA A 98 8.47 -6.26 31.21
CA ALA A 98 9.59 -6.61 32.09
C ALA A 98 10.83 -7.07 31.31
N MET A 99 10.65 -7.79 30.19
CA MET A 99 11.76 -8.21 29.32
C MET A 99 12.41 -7.02 28.62
N ILE A 100 11.60 -6.08 28.09
CA ILE A 100 12.08 -4.84 27.49
C ILE A 100 12.80 -4.01 28.54
N GLU A 101 12.20 -3.80 29.71
CA GLU A 101 12.79 -3.05 30.82
C GLU A 101 14.17 -3.62 31.18
N ARG A 102 14.31 -4.95 31.35
CA ARG A 102 15.59 -5.62 31.60
C ARG A 102 16.61 -5.39 30.48
N ARG A 103 16.19 -5.46 29.21
CA ARG A 103 17.09 -5.20 28.05
C ARG A 103 17.51 -3.74 27.97
N THR A 104 16.58 -2.81 28.23
CA THR A 104 16.83 -1.38 28.23
C THR A 104 17.57 -0.88 29.47
N ALA A 105 17.53 -1.61 30.59
CA ALA A 105 18.31 -1.29 31.78
C ALA A 105 19.82 -1.47 31.56
N VAL A 106 20.22 -2.40 30.67
CA VAL A 106 21.62 -2.60 30.26
C VAL A 106 22.06 -1.58 29.20
N LEU A 107 21.11 -1.06 28.41
CA LEU A 107 21.36 -0.12 27.31
C LEU A 107 21.03 1.33 27.64
N SER A 108 20.50 1.63 28.83
CA SER A 108 20.39 2.99 29.33
C SER A 108 21.82 3.46 29.58
N PRO A 109 22.33 4.45 28.81
CA PRO A 109 23.60 5.06 29.13
C PRO A 109 23.51 5.54 30.57
N ALA A 110 24.52 5.21 31.39
CA ALA A 110 24.66 5.76 32.73
C ALA A 110 24.28 7.25 32.68
N LYS A 111 23.28 7.65 33.46
CA LYS A 111 22.93 9.07 33.69
C LYS A 111 24.24 9.85 33.86
N GLY A 112 24.64 10.61 32.84
CA GLY A 112 25.93 11.33 32.88
C GLY A 112 26.68 11.54 31.57
N PHE A 113 26.19 11.14 30.38
CA PHE A 113 26.82 11.59 29.13
C PHE A 113 26.44 13.04 28.83
N SER A 114 27.18 13.99 29.40
CA SER A 114 27.20 15.36 28.91
C SER A 114 28.04 15.41 27.63
N SER A 115 27.46 15.91 26.54
CA SER A 115 28.17 16.14 25.27
C SER A 115 29.36 17.09 25.44
N THR A 116 29.34 17.96 26.46
CA THR A 116 30.43 18.89 26.78
C THR A 116 31.69 18.20 27.31
N SER A 117 31.59 17.08 28.03
CA SER A 117 32.79 16.34 28.48
C SER A 117 33.56 15.66 27.33
N TYR A 118 32.89 15.29 26.24
CA TYR A 118 33.55 14.62 25.11
C TYR A 118 34.40 15.59 24.28
N HIS A 119 33.99 16.86 24.17
CA HIS A 119 34.75 17.87 23.42
C HIS A 119 36.01 18.36 24.16
N HIS A 120 36.02 18.32 25.50
CA HIS A 120 37.23 18.65 26.27
C HIS A 120 38.30 17.55 26.24
N ALA A 121 37.91 16.27 26.10
CA ALA A 121 38.89 15.17 26.08
C ALA A 121 39.71 15.09 24.78
N VAL A 122 39.18 15.62 23.66
CA VAL A 122 39.85 15.59 22.36
C VAL A 122 40.86 16.74 22.18
N THR A 123 40.80 17.78 23.02
CA THR A 123 41.70 18.94 22.95
C THR A 123 42.89 18.89 23.91
N SER A 124 43.02 17.86 24.74
CA SER A 124 44.08 17.76 25.75
C SER A 124 44.96 16.51 25.62
N PHE A 125 45.34 16.14 24.39
CA PHE A 125 46.48 15.24 24.15
C PHE A 125 47.75 16.07 23.89
N SER A 126 48.30 16.63 24.96
CA SER A 126 49.68 17.13 25.01
C SER A 126 50.13 17.19 26.47
N SER A 127 50.44 16.03 27.07
CA SER A 127 51.59 15.80 27.96
C SER A 127 51.48 14.45 28.69
N PRO A 128 52.60 13.74 28.94
CA PRO A 128 52.61 12.42 29.54
C PRO A 128 52.84 12.49 31.06
N SER A 129 52.16 11.64 31.84
CA SER A 129 52.77 10.90 32.97
C SER A 129 51.74 10.10 33.81
N THR A 130 52.10 8.83 34.02
CA THR A 130 51.81 7.96 35.19
C THR A 130 50.47 7.16 35.29
N PRO A 131 50.52 5.82 35.50
CA PRO A 131 49.37 4.92 35.83
C PRO A 131 49.21 4.79 37.38
N PRO A 132 48.36 3.94 38.04
CA PRO A 132 47.78 2.63 37.62
C PRO A 132 46.40 2.19 38.23
N ARG A 133 46.03 0.91 37.98
CA ARG A 133 45.48 -0.11 38.93
C ARG A 133 43.99 -0.52 38.74
N THR A 134 43.58 -1.72 38.27
CA THR A 134 43.59 -3.18 38.68
C THR A 134 42.37 -3.68 39.50
N ARG A 135 41.82 -4.86 39.07
CA ARG A 135 40.88 -5.86 39.68
C ARG A 135 39.38 -5.59 39.42
N GLY A 136 38.51 -6.52 38.99
CA GLY A 136 38.42 -8.00 38.92
C GLY A 136 36.97 -8.41 39.35
N PRO A 137 36.52 -9.68 39.37
CA PRO A 137 36.39 -10.66 38.28
C PRO A 137 35.00 -11.37 38.15
N ALA A 138 34.81 -12.04 37.00
CA ALA A 138 34.18 -13.36 36.75
C ALA A 138 32.70 -13.67 37.10
N SER A 139 31.96 -14.22 36.11
CA SER A 139 31.40 -15.59 36.23
C SER A 139 31.00 -16.20 34.88
N THR A 140 31.06 -17.53 34.85
CA THR A 140 31.25 -18.46 33.74
C THR A 140 29.93 -19.05 33.19
N ALA A 141 29.99 -19.57 31.96
CA ALA A 141 28.97 -20.22 31.11
C ALA A 141 28.40 -21.57 31.70
N PRO A 142 27.74 -22.50 30.96
CA PRO A 142 27.24 -22.53 29.55
C PRO A 142 25.86 -23.22 29.35
N ILE A 143 25.40 -23.33 28.09
CA ILE A 143 24.93 -24.56 27.39
C ILE A 143 23.77 -24.29 26.42
N ASP A 144 24.05 -24.70 25.17
CA ASP A 144 23.24 -24.78 23.97
C ASP A 144 21.99 -25.67 24.09
N ALA A 145 20.99 -25.41 23.25
CA ALA A 145 20.64 -26.30 22.15
C ALA A 145 19.44 -25.75 21.35
N ALA A 146 19.67 -25.60 20.05
CA ALA A 146 18.70 -25.25 19.04
C ALA A 146 17.51 -26.22 19.02
N THR A 147 16.30 -25.71 18.75
CA THR A 147 15.31 -26.49 17.99
C THR A 147 14.39 -25.55 17.21
N THR A 148 14.32 -25.83 15.92
CA THR A 148 13.71 -25.07 14.84
C THR A 148 12.19 -25.30 14.76
N SER A 149 11.47 -24.25 14.34
CA SER A 149 10.15 -24.23 13.66
C SER A 149 8.87 -24.17 14.52
N PRO A 150 7.72 -23.68 14.00
CA PRO A 150 7.47 -22.83 12.82
C PRO A 150 6.87 -21.47 13.18
N ILE A 151 7.07 -20.52 12.27
CA ILE A 151 6.50 -19.18 12.26
C ILE A 151 4.98 -19.29 12.07
N ILE A 152 4.19 -18.98 13.09
CA ILE A 152 2.79 -18.58 12.91
C ILE A 152 2.73 -17.09 13.25
N ILE A 153 2.64 -16.33 12.18
CA ILE A 153 2.74 -14.88 12.09
C ILE A 153 1.62 -14.22 12.94
N HIS A 154 2.01 -13.56 14.03
CA HIS A 154 1.17 -12.70 14.87
C HIS A 154 1.26 -11.24 14.34
N VAL A 155 0.91 -11.00 13.06
CA VAL A 155 1.14 -9.70 12.37
C VAL A 155 -0.04 -8.73 12.42
N ASN A 156 -1.20 -9.13 12.96
CA ASN A 156 -2.41 -8.35 12.72
C ASN A 156 -2.60 -7.07 13.56
N GLU A 157 -1.87 -6.88 14.66
CA GLU A 157 -2.09 -5.72 15.55
C GLU A 157 -1.15 -4.55 15.22
N GLN A 158 0.14 -4.82 14.96
CA GLN A 158 1.11 -3.77 14.59
C GLN A 158 0.83 -3.11 13.23
N MET A 159 0.22 -3.84 12.28
CA MET A 159 -0.13 -3.30 10.97
C MET A 159 -1.27 -2.26 11.01
N GLN A 160 -2.08 -2.27 12.07
CA GLN A 160 -3.20 -1.33 12.20
C GLN A 160 -2.71 0.06 12.59
N GLU A 161 -1.66 0.14 13.42
CA GLU A 161 -1.05 1.42 13.80
C GLU A 161 -0.37 2.09 12.61
N THR A 162 0.21 1.32 11.68
CA THR A 162 0.95 1.85 10.53
C THR A 162 0.07 2.33 9.38
N GLY A 163 -1.20 1.95 9.36
CA GLY A 163 -2.13 2.29 8.28
C GLY A 163 -1.89 1.49 6.99
N THR A 164 -1.23 0.34 7.08
CA THR A 164 -0.84 -0.51 5.94
C THR A 164 -0.99 -1.98 6.25
N TYR A 165 -1.34 -2.79 5.26
CA TYR A 165 -1.39 -4.25 5.40
C TYR A 165 -0.77 -4.94 4.19
N GLU A 166 -0.30 -6.17 4.39
CA GLU A 166 0.14 -7.03 3.29
C GLU A 166 -1.02 -7.89 2.80
N SER A 167 -1.14 -8.07 1.49
CA SER A 167 -2.01 -9.05 0.87
C SER A 167 -1.19 -9.98 0.02
N LEU A 168 -1.56 -11.26 0.05
CA LEU A 168 -1.07 -12.22 -0.91
C LEU A 168 -1.96 -12.14 -2.15
N GLU A 169 -1.36 -11.87 -3.30
CA GLU A 169 -2.04 -11.91 -4.59
C GLU A 169 -2.18 -13.36 -5.08
N ALA A 170 -3.04 -13.59 -6.07
CA ALA A 170 -3.33 -14.93 -6.60
C ALA A 170 -2.11 -15.62 -7.23
N ASP A 171 -1.11 -14.85 -7.67
CA ASP A 171 0.16 -15.33 -8.23
C ASP A 171 1.22 -15.64 -7.15
N GLY A 172 0.88 -15.48 -5.86
CA GLY A 172 1.79 -15.65 -4.73
C GLY A 172 2.69 -14.43 -4.49
N ALA A 173 2.56 -13.35 -5.28
CA ALA A 173 3.25 -12.10 -4.99
C ALA A 173 2.65 -11.46 -3.73
N THR A 174 3.51 -10.86 -2.90
CA THR A 174 3.04 -10.07 -1.75
C THR A 174 2.96 -8.61 -2.16
N SER A 175 1.78 -8.01 -2.03
CA SER A 175 1.52 -6.61 -2.37
C SER A 175 1.02 -5.87 -1.13
N MET A 176 1.37 -4.60 -1.01
CA MET A 176 0.99 -3.79 0.14
C MET A 176 -0.27 -2.98 -0.16
N GLY A 177 -1.18 -2.92 0.79
CA GLY A 177 -2.34 -2.03 0.80
C GLY A 177 -2.14 -0.91 1.81
N ALA A 178 -2.57 0.31 1.48
CA ALA A 178 -2.73 1.38 2.47
C ALA A 178 -4.18 1.81 2.54
N PHE A 179 -4.67 2.01 3.76
CA PHE A 179 -6.08 2.28 3.95
C PHE A 179 -6.42 3.73 3.65
N VAL A 180 -7.53 3.95 2.93
CA VAL A 180 -7.95 5.30 2.50
C VAL A 180 -8.80 6.03 3.54
N ASN A 181 -9.53 5.33 4.40
CA ASN A 181 -10.39 5.98 5.40
C ASN A 181 -9.63 6.40 6.67
N GLU A 182 -10.30 6.93 7.68
CA GLU A 182 -9.69 7.09 9.00
C GLU A 182 -9.71 5.76 9.77
N SER A 183 -8.76 5.57 10.70
CA SER A 183 -8.80 4.43 11.61
C SER A 183 -10.08 4.46 12.48
N PRO A 184 -10.64 3.29 12.87
CA PRO A 184 -11.73 3.24 13.84
C PRO A 184 -11.35 4.01 15.11
N LYS A 185 -12.27 4.83 15.64
CA LYS A 185 -12.03 5.65 16.84
C LYS A 185 -11.87 4.81 18.13
N THR A 186 -12.17 3.51 18.07
CA THR A 186 -12.19 2.62 19.22
C THR A 186 -10.90 1.80 19.28
N PRO A 187 -10.09 1.89 20.35
CA PRO A 187 -8.90 1.07 20.53
C PRO A 187 -9.26 -0.43 20.52
N GLY A 188 -8.47 -1.25 19.83
CA GLY A 188 -8.61 -2.71 19.84
C GLY A 188 -9.57 -3.31 18.81
N VAL A 189 -10.24 -2.49 17.97
CA VAL A 189 -11.02 -3.00 16.83
C VAL A 189 -10.13 -3.05 15.60
N ALA A 190 -9.98 -4.25 15.02
CA ALA A 190 -9.22 -4.42 13.81
C ALA A 190 -9.77 -3.54 12.68
N ARG A 191 -8.86 -2.87 11.98
CA ARG A 191 -9.23 -2.05 10.83
C ARG A 191 -9.61 -2.94 9.66
N GLU A 192 -10.90 -2.96 9.33
CA GLU A 192 -11.37 -3.64 8.14
C GLU A 192 -10.81 -2.94 6.88
N PRO A 193 -10.30 -3.69 5.89
CA PRO A 193 -9.98 -3.16 4.56
C PRO A 193 -11.15 -2.35 4.04
N THR A 194 -10.85 -1.16 3.54
CA THR A 194 -11.92 -0.37 2.93
C THR A 194 -12.28 -0.99 1.58
N GLN A 195 -13.45 -0.62 1.05
CA GLN A 195 -13.86 -1.11 -0.27
C GLN A 195 -12.85 -0.72 -1.38
N VAL A 196 -12.06 0.35 -1.19
CA VAL A 196 -11.06 0.80 -2.16
C VAL A 196 -9.82 1.33 -1.46
N ASP A 197 -8.86 0.44 -1.21
CA ASP A 197 -7.55 0.81 -0.63
C ASP A 197 -6.51 1.16 -1.70
N LEU A 198 -5.39 1.79 -1.30
CA LEU A 198 -4.30 2.12 -2.21
C LEU A 198 -3.41 0.90 -2.45
N HIS A 199 -3.05 0.62 -3.71
CA HIS A 199 -2.20 -0.50 -4.09
C HIS A 199 -0.72 -0.11 -4.18
N LEU A 200 0.09 -0.61 -3.28
CA LEU A 200 1.47 -0.18 -3.08
C LEU A 200 2.48 -1.33 -3.32
N PRO A 201 3.57 -1.07 -4.08
CA PRO A 201 4.72 -1.97 -4.15
C PRO A 201 5.56 -1.79 -2.89
N LYS A 202 5.74 -2.85 -2.09
CA LYS A 202 6.44 -2.77 -0.79
C LYS A 202 7.89 -2.33 -0.95
N GLU A 203 8.57 -2.83 -1.98
CA GLU A 203 9.98 -2.59 -2.25
C GLU A 203 10.27 -1.14 -2.66
N ALA A 204 9.25 -0.42 -3.14
CA ALA A 204 9.37 0.96 -3.58
C ALA A 204 9.75 1.95 -2.45
N PHE A 205 9.57 1.56 -1.18
CA PHE A 205 9.81 2.43 -0.01
C PHE A 205 11.16 2.20 0.67
N TYR A 206 11.94 1.20 0.23
CA TYR A 206 13.25 0.88 0.80
C TYR A 206 14.35 1.22 -0.21
N LYS A 207 15.61 1.33 0.21
CA LYS A 207 16.72 1.43 -0.76
C LYS A 207 17.08 0.03 -1.28
N PRO A 208 17.61 -0.08 -2.51
CA PRO A 208 18.09 -1.37 -3.01
C PRO A 208 19.16 -1.94 -2.06
N GLY A 209 18.98 -3.19 -1.62
CA GLY A 209 19.90 -3.88 -0.72
C GLY A 209 19.73 -3.58 0.78
N ASP A 210 18.91 -2.60 1.15
CA ASP A 210 18.53 -2.45 2.56
C ASP A 210 17.66 -3.66 2.96
N PRO A 211 17.86 -4.23 4.16
CA PRO A 211 16.95 -5.25 4.66
C PRO A 211 15.56 -4.62 4.69
N MET A 212 14.61 -5.20 3.94
CA MET A 212 13.22 -4.75 3.97
C MET A 212 12.78 -4.74 5.43
N GLY A 213 12.54 -3.53 5.94
CA GLY A 213 12.16 -3.35 7.34
C GLY A 213 10.96 -4.24 7.64
N ILE A 214 10.95 -4.85 8.82
CA ILE A 214 9.79 -5.58 9.33
C ILE A 214 8.58 -4.63 9.41
N VAL A 215 8.84 -3.33 9.54
CA VAL A 215 7.83 -2.29 9.68
C VAL A 215 7.55 -1.65 8.31
N PRO A 216 6.32 -1.77 7.76
CA PRO A 216 5.91 -1.09 6.54
C PRO A 216 5.99 0.45 6.70
N PRO A 217 6.02 1.21 5.59
CA PRO A 217 5.94 2.67 5.66
C PRO A 217 4.73 3.11 6.48
N PHE A 218 4.98 3.90 7.53
CA PHE A 218 3.95 4.41 8.41
C PHE A 218 3.26 5.60 7.75
N PHE A 219 2.01 5.41 7.31
CA PHE A 219 1.17 6.51 6.82
C PHE A 219 0.25 7.08 7.91
N GLY A 220 0.25 6.44 9.08
CA GLY A 220 -0.48 6.87 10.27
C GLY A 220 -1.97 6.51 10.25
N GLN A 221 -2.70 7.08 11.22
CA GLN A 221 -4.12 6.79 11.46
C GLN A 221 -5.09 7.62 10.60
N LYS A 222 -4.58 8.59 9.82
CA LYS A 222 -5.38 9.46 8.98
C LYS A 222 -5.62 8.82 7.62
N SER A 223 -6.67 9.27 6.92
CA SER A 223 -6.92 8.93 5.52
C SER A 223 -5.69 9.22 4.65
N VAL A 224 -5.18 8.20 3.97
CA VAL A 224 -3.99 8.31 3.12
C VAL A 224 -4.41 8.65 1.70
N ARG A 225 -3.80 9.67 1.09
CA ARG A 225 -4.00 10.01 -0.32
C ARG A 225 -2.72 9.79 -1.12
N TRP A 226 -2.85 9.65 -2.43
CA TRP A 226 -1.70 9.44 -3.31
C TRP A 226 -0.65 10.55 -3.23
N GLN A 227 -1.07 11.80 -3.05
CA GLN A 227 -0.18 12.94 -2.87
C GLN A 227 0.71 12.81 -1.63
N ASP A 228 0.24 12.09 -0.61
CA ASP A 228 0.97 11.86 0.63
C ASP A 228 1.94 10.65 0.48
N VAL A 229 1.61 9.68 -0.38
CA VAL A 229 2.39 8.45 -0.59
C VAL A 229 3.50 8.61 -1.63
N LEU A 230 3.23 9.24 -2.76
CA LEU A 230 4.16 9.32 -3.89
C LEU A 230 5.52 9.96 -3.52
N PRO A 231 5.59 11.02 -2.67
CA PRO A 231 6.87 11.58 -2.22
C PRO A 231 7.74 10.62 -1.40
N LEU A 232 7.14 9.59 -0.79
CA LEU A 232 7.82 8.63 0.08
C LEU A 232 8.47 7.48 -0.69
N ILE A 233 8.26 7.42 -2.02
CA ILE A 233 8.82 6.37 -2.88
C ILE A 233 10.31 6.63 -3.12
N VAL A 234 11.13 5.68 -2.64
CA VAL A 234 12.59 5.69 -2.74
C VAL A 234 13.07 5.03 -4.03
N GLN A 235 12.37 3.98 -4.48
CA GLN A 235 12.67 3.23 -5.71
C GLN A 235 11.50 3.32 -6.72
N PRO A 236 11.41 4.40 -7.50
CA PRO A 236 10.31 4.58 -8.44
C PRO A 236 10.19 3.45 -9.48
N CYS A 237 11.31 2.88 -9.94
CA CYS A 237 11.33 1.89 -11.03
C CYS A 237 10.52 0.61 -10.71
N VAL A 238 10.48 0.24 -9.44
CA VAL A 238 9.70 -0.91 -8.92
C VAL A 238 8.19 -0.70 -9.11
N CYS A 239 7.74 0.56 -9.18
CA CYS A 239 6.33 0.87 -9.31
C CYS A 239 5.79 0.54 -10.71
N TRP A 240 6.63 0.56 -11.75
CA TRP A 240 6.16 0.41 -13.12
C TRP A 240 5.58 -0.96 -13.45
N PRO A 241 6.17 -2.10 -13.08
CA PRO A 241 5.53 -3.40 -13.27
C PRO A 241 4.10 -3.47 -12.72
N LEU A 242 3.84 -2.82 -11.58
CA LEU A 242 2.57 -2.85 -10.86
C LEU A 242 1.54 -1.84 -11.38
N TRP A 243 2.00 -0.63 -11.70
CA TRP A 243 1.13 0.51 -12.02
C TRP A 243 1.10 0.85 -13.50
N LYS A 244 1.93 0.21 -14.34
CA LYS A 244 1.92 0.49 -15.78
C LYS A 244 0.50 0.35 -16.33
N PRO A 245 0.07 1.28 -17.20
CA PRO A 245 -1.21 1.14 -17.87
C PRO A 245 -1.21 -0.15 -18.69
N LYS A 246 -2.41 -0.72 -18.87
CA LYS A 246 -2.59 -1.82 -19.81
C LYS A 246 -2.34 -1.33 -21.25
N SER A 247 -2.29 -2.25 -22.22
CA SER A 247 -2.20 -1.84 -23.63
C SER A 247 -3.44 -1.02 -24.01
N VAL A 248 -3.28 -0.05 -24.91
CA VAL A 248 -4.39 0.82 -25.37
C VAL A 248 -5.57 -0.01 -25.90
N ASP A 249 -5.32 -1.15 -26.55
CA ASP A 249 -6.37 -2.04 -27.06
C ASP A 249 -7.14 -2.81 -25.97
N SER A 250 -6.61 -2.89 -24.76
CA SER A 250 -7.28 -3.60 -23.67
C SER A 250 -8.42 -2.79 -23.03
N TYR A 251 -8.48 -1.49 -23.30
CA TYR A 251 -9.55 -0.61 -22.85
C TYR A 251 -10.72 -0.69 -23.84
N VAL A 252 -11.96 -0.61 -23.33
CA VAL A 252 -13.16 -0.71 -24.16
C VAL A 252 -13.53 0.67 -24.71
N THR A 253 -13.46 1.68 -23.84
CA THR A 253 -13.84 3.06 -24.13
C THR A 253 -12.69 4.03 -23.89
N VAL A 254 -12.79 5.20 -24.51
CA VAL A 254 -11.90 6.34 -24.25
C VAL A 254 -12.06 6.82 -22.80
N ASP A 255 -13.28 6.70 -22.25
CA ASP A 255 -13.58 7.02 -20.86
C ASP A 255 -12.78 6.14 -19.88
N ASP A 256 -12.67 4.83 -20.14
CA ASP A 256 -11.85 3.93 -19.30
C ASP A 256 -10.37 4.36 -19.25
N ILE A 257 -9.82 4.79 -20.39
CA ILE A 257 -8.46 5.31 -20.46
C ILE A 257 -8.36 6.59 -19.63
N TRP A 258 -9.30 7.52 -19.81
CA TRP A 258 -9.31 8.80 -19.10
C TRP A 258 -9.48 8.63 -17.58
N ALA A 259 -10.38 7.75 -17.14
CA ALA A 259 -10.56 7.39 -15.74
C ALA A 259 -9.27 6.80 -15.16
N SER A 260 -8.59 5.89 -15.87
CA SER A 260 -7.29 5.38 -15.40
C SER A 260 -6.19 6.45 -15.31
N TRP A 261 -6.27 7.51 -16.12
CA TRP A 261 -5.34 8.64 -16.11
C TRP A 261 -5.55 9.58 -14.92
N ILE A 262 -6.81 9.94 -14.63
CA ILE A 262 -7.19 10.92 -13.61
C ILE A 262 -7.45 10.30 -12.24
N ASP A 263 -8.12 9.15 -12.21
CA ASP A 263 -8.58 8.52 -10.98
C ASP A 263 -7.68 7.37 -10.55
N GLY A 264 -6.99 6.75 -11.50
CA GLY A 264 -6.18 5.56 -11.29
C GLY A 264 -6.94 4.27 -11.59
N ALA A 265 -6.21 3.25 -12.07
CA ALA A 265 -6.83 1.99 -12.49
C ALA A 265 -7.34 1.16 -11.28
N PRO A 266 -8.56 0.61 -11.34
CA PRO A 266 -9.05 -0.30 -10.30
C PRO A 266 -8.29 -1.62 -10.37
N VAL A 267 -8.00 -2.19 -9.20
CA VAL A 267 -7.41 -3.51 -9.05
C VAL A 267 -8.51 -4.44 -8.53
N MET A 268 -8.91 -5.34 -9.42
CA MET A 268 -10.00 -6.28 -9.20
C MET A 268 -9.45 -7.58 -8.62
N VAL A 269 -10.01 -8.04 -7.51
CA VAL A 269 -9.73 -9.34 -6.89
C VAL A 269 -11.06 -10.07 -6.79
N ASP A 270 -11.17 -11.23 -7.44
CA ASP A 270 -12.41 -12.01 -7.52
C ASP A 270 -13.62 -11.21 -8.08
N GLY A 271 -13.37 -10.35 -9.06
CA GLY A 271 -14.40 -9.50 -9.68
C GLY A 271 -14.88 -8.34 -8.81
N THR A 272 -14.36 -8.18 -7.59
CA THR A 272 -14.64 -7.04 -6.71
C THR A 272 -13.45 -6.08 -6.72
N GLN A 273 -13.70 -4.78 -6.83
CA GLN A 273 -12.65 -3.79 -6.64
C GLN A 273 -12.24 -3.82 -5.17
N LYS A 274 -10.99 -4.18 -4.89
CA LYS A 274 -10.43 -4.12 -3.53
C LYS A 274 -9.42 -2.99 -3.39
N ARG A 275 -8.72 -2.65 -4.47
CA ARG A 275 -7.67 -1.65 -4.46
C ARG A 275 -7.70 -0.76 -5.68
N LYS A 276 -6.92 0.30 -5.63
CA LYS A 276 -6.75 1.27 -6.71
C LYS A 276 -5.27 1.56 -6.90
N ASN A 277 -4.82 1.66 -8.14
CA ASN A 277 -3.52 2.21 -8.51
C ASN A 277 -3.57 3.75 -8.45
N PRO A 278 -2.42 4.45 -8.47
CA PRO A 278 -2.42 5.91 -8.52
C PRO A 278 -2.99 6.43 -9.84
N PRO A 279 -3.56 7.65 -9.85
CA PRO A 279 -3.71 8.43 -11.07
C PRO A 279 -2.38 8.47 -11.83
N LEU A 280 -2.38 8.02 -13.06
CA LEU A 280 -1.14 7.90 -13.84
C LEU A 280 -0.54 9.27 -14.16
N MET A 281 -1.37 10.30 -14.27
CA MET A 281 -0.93 11.69 -14.37
C MET A 281 -0.15 12.13 -13.12
N LEU A 282 -0.67 11.78 -11.93
CA LEU A 282 -0.06 12.15 -10.66
C LEU A 282 1.25 11.38 -10.43
N ALA A 283 1.27 10.09 -10.77
CA ALA A 283 2.48 9.28 -10.70
C ALA A 283 3.61 9.87 -11.58
N GLU A 284 3.30 10.26 -12.82
CA GLU A 284 4.28 10.91 -13.70
C GLU A 284 4.74 12.28 -13.16
N GLN A 285 3.84 13.07 -12.56
CA GLN A 285 4.19 14.36 -11.98
C GLN A 285 5.21 14.25 -10.83
N TYR A 286 5.03 13.27 -9.93
CA TYR A 286 5.89 13.10 -8.75
C TYR A 286 7.14 12.27 -9.05
N LEU A 287 7.02 11.21 -9.84
CA LEU A 287 8.11 10.25 -10.08
C LEU A 287 8.92 10.59 -11.33
N GLY A 288 8.35 11.37 -12.25
CA GLY A 288 8.97 11.77 -13.52
C GLY A 288 9.14 10.58 -14.47
N ASN A 289 10.25 10.52 -15.19
CA ASN A 289 10.60 9.36 -16.01
C ASN A 289 11.21 8.19 -15.21
N ARG A 290 11.59 8.41 -13.94
CA ARG A 290 12.36 7.45 -13.13
C ARG A 290 11.58 6.18 -12.85
N TRP A 291 10.28 6.27 -12.63
CA TRP A 291 9.45 5.08 -12.41
C TRP A 291 9.37 4.18 -13.64
N ARG A 292 9.51 4.74 -14.85
CA ARG A 292 9.46 4.00 -16.13
C ARG A 292 10.83 3.50 -16.60
N THR A 293 11.83 3.56 -15.73
CA THR A 293 13.22 3.24 -16.05
C THR A 293 13.60 1.92 -15.37
N PRO A 294 13.21 0.76 -15.94
CA PRO A 294 13.69 -0.53 -15.47
C PRO A 294 15.21 -0.64 -15.66
N GLU A 295 15.80 -1.63 -14.98
CA GLU A 295 17.21 -1.97 -15.15
C GLU A 295 17.45 -2.49 -16.58
N GLY A 296 18.28 -1.78 -17.35
CA GLY A 296 18.62 -2.15 -18.73
C GLY A 296 18.02 -1.26 -19.82
N ASP A 297 18.81 -0.97 -20.85
CA ASP A 297 18.45 -0.01 -21.91
C ASP A 297 17.28 -0.47 -22.79
N ARG A 298 17.18 -1.78 -23.05
CA ARG A 298 16.12 -2.33 -23.91
C ARG A 298 14.75 -2.19 -23.26
N GLU A 299 14.64 -2.53 -21.98
CA GLU A 299 13.39 -2.44 -21.23
C GLU A 299 12.97 -0.99 -21.01
N ARG A 300 13.95 -0.10 -20.76
CA ARG A 300 13.73 1.35 -20.68
C ARG A 300 13.10 1.91 -21.94
N ASN A 301 13.63 1.54 -23.11
CA ASN A 301 13.07 1.97 -24.38
C ASN A 301 11.66 1.40 -24.62
N ALA A 302 11.41 0.15 -24.24
CA ALA A 302 10.08 -0.46 -24.34
C ALA A 302 9.07 0.23 -23.41
N ALA A 303 9.43 0.51 -22.16
CA ALA A 303 8.59 1.22 -21.20
C ALA A 303 8.30 2.66 -21.66
N ALA A 304 9.31 3.36 -22.18
CA ALA A 304 9.15 4.69 -22.76
C ALA A 304 8.20 4.70 -23.96
N GLN A 305 8.33 3.73 -24.88
CA GLN A 305 7.43 3.59 -26.03
C GLN A 305 6.01 3.23 -25.59
N HIS A 306 5.86 2.32 -24.63
CA HIS A 306 4.55 1.94 -24.08
C HIS A 306 3.84 3.15 -23.47
N TRP A 307 4.56 3.91 -22.63
CA TRP A 307 4.03 5.14 -22.04
C TRP A 307 3.68 6.20 -23.08
N ALA A 308 4.57 6.44 -24.05
CA ALA A 308 4.32 7.40 -25.13
C ALA A 308 3.08 7.04 -25.94
N ARG A 309 2.84 5.75 -26.17
CA ARG A 309 1.63 5.30 -26.87
C ARG A 309 0.38 5.51 -26.03
N TYR A 310 0.43 5.14 -24.75
CA TYR A 310 -0.69 5.27 -23.83
C TYR A 310 -1.11 6.73 -23.61
N ARG A 311 -0.15 7.63 -23.34
CA ARG A 311 -0.43 9.04 -23.00
C ARG A 311 -1.01 9.87 -24.14
N GLU A 312 -0.94 9.40 -25.39
CA GLU A 312 -1.40 10.13 -26.57
C GLU A 312 -2.86 10.58 -26.44
N ILE A 313 -3.74 9.67 -26.02
CA ILE A 313 -5.19 9.93 -25.91
C ILE A 313 -5.49 10.84 -24.71
N PRO A 314 -5.05 10.54 -23.46
CA PRO A 314 -5.30 11.43 -22.33
C PRO A 314 -4.71 12.84 -22.49
N GLU A 315 -3.47 12.96 -22.99
CA GLU A 315 -2.87 14.29 -23.21
C GLU A 315 -3.64 15.08 -24.27
N TRP A 316 -4.18 14.41 -25.30
CA TRP A 316 -5.05 15.07 -26.26
C TRP A 316 -6.34 15.58 -25.62
N ILE A 317 -7.00 14.77 -24.78
CA ILE A 317 -8.21 15.18 -24.05
C ILE A 317 -7.93 16.42 -23.20
N ALA A 318 -6.86 16.38 -22.38
CA ALA A 318 -6.48 17.50 -21.53
C ALA A 318 -6.15 18.78 -22.33
N GLN A 319 -5.41 18.64 -23.43
CA GLN A 319 -5.05 19.77 -24.29
C GLN A 319 -6.25 20.40 -24.98
N GLU A 320 -7.12 19.60 -25.60
CA GLU A 320 -8.28 20.13 -26.32
C GLU A 320 -9.34 20.69 -25.37
N SER A 321 -9.57 20.05 -24.22
CA SER A 321 -10.43 20.59 -23.16
C SER A 321 -9.94 21.97 -22.70
N HIS A 322 -8.63 22.11 -22.45
CA HIS A 322 -8.05 23.39 -22.04
C HIS A 322 -8.11 24.45 -23.13
N LYS A 323 -7.74 24.11 -24.38
CA LYS A 323 -7.75 25.06 -25.52
C LYS A 323 -9.15 25.58 -25.85
N ARG A 324 -10.16 24.72 -25.79
CA ARG A 324 -11.54 25.06 -26.17
C ARG A 324 -12.37 25.57 -24.98
N GLY A 325 -11.87 25.42 -23.76
CA GLY A 325 -12.61 25.74 -22.53
C GLY A 325 -13.84 24.84 -22.33
N CYS A 326 -13.83 23.61 -22.84
CA CYS A 326 -14.93 22.65 -22.71
C CYS A 326 -14.60 21.52 -21.71
N SER A 327 -15.62 20.77 -21.28
CA SER A 327 -15.43 19.65 -20.37
C SER A 327 -14.66 18.50 -21.05
N PRO A 328 -13.76 17.78 -20.34
CA PRO A 328 -13.14 16.57 -20.86
C PRO A 328 -14.16 15.55 -21.39
N ALA A 329 -15.36 15.47 -20.79
CA ALA A 329 -16.42 14.58 -21.22
C ALA A 329 -16.92 14.87 -22.64
N ASP A 330 -16.92 16.15 -23.07
CA ASP A 330 -17.34 16.53 -24.42
C ASP A 330 -16.28 16.11 -25.45
N VAL A 331 -15.00 16.31 -25.12
CA VAL A 331 -13.89 15.84 -25.94
C VAL A 331 -13.90 14.30 -26.05
N ILE A 332 -14.20 13.59 -24.97
CA ILE A 332 -14.33 12.12 -24.97
C ILE A 332 -15.45 11.67 -25.92
N LYS A 333 -16.61 12.34 -25.93
CA LYS A 333 -17.69 12.03 -26.87
C LYS A 333 -17.27 12.24 -28.32
N GLU A 334 -16.53 13.32 -28.62
CA GLU A 334 -15.98 13.56 -29.96
C GLU A 334 -14.98 12.46 -30.37
N LEU A 335 -14.09 12.06 -29.46
CA LEU A 335 -13.12 10.99 -29.70
C LEU A 335 -13.82 9.65 -29.96
N GLU A 336 -14.88 9.34 -29.22
CA GLU A 336 -15.71 8.15 -29.46
C GLU A 336 -16.45 8.21 -30.80
N ALA A 337 -16.94 9.38 -31.21
CA ALA A 337 -17.53 9.56 -32.54
C ALA A 337 -16.49 9.34 -33.66
N MET A 338 -15.25 9.82 -33.48
CA MET A 338 -14.15 9.59 -34.42
C MET A 338 -13.74 8.11 -34.56
N ARG A 339 -14.11 7.25 -33.60
CA ARG A 339 -13.91 5.81 -33.72
C ARG A 339 -14.91 5.16 -34.67
N VAL A 340 -16.03 5.80 -34.99
CA VAL A 340 -17.05 5.24 -35.89
C VAL A 340 -16.69 5.60 -37.33
N VAL A 341 -16.20 4.62 -38.08
CA VAL A 341 -15.87 4.75 -39.51
C VAL A 341 -16.72 3.75 -40.27
N ASP A 342 -17.47 4.21 -41.27
CA ASP A 342 -18.42 3.41 -42.06
C ASP A 342 -19.46 2.68 -41.17
N GLY A 343 -19.90 3.33 -40.10
CA GLY A 343 -20.83 2.75 -39.13
C GLY A 343 -20.23 1.70 -38.19
N GLN A 344 -18.93 1.40 -38.31
CA GLN A 344 -18.24 0.43 -37.44
C GLN A 344 -17.33 1.13 -36.44
N LYS A 345 -17.44 0.73 -35.16
CA LYS A 345 -16.57 1.22 -34.08
C LYS A 345 -15.18 0.57 -34.19
N LYS A 346 -14.19 1.34 -34.61
CA LYS A 346 -12.78 0.92 -34.67
C LYS A 346 -12.13 0.90 -33.27
N GLY A 347 -11.05 0.14 -33.13
CA GLY A 347 -10.29 0.01 -31.89
C GLY A 347 -9.54 1.30 -31.49
N LEU A 348 -9.07 1.37 -30.24
CA LEU A 348 -8.41 2.57 -29.71
C LEU A 348 -7.04 2.84 -30.36
N ASN A 349 -6.34 1.81 -30.85
CA ASN A 349 -5.14 2.01 -31.69
C ASN A 349 -5.41 2.79 -32.98
N PHE A 350 -6.60 2.64 -33.58
CA PHE A 350 -6.98 3.43 -34.75
C PHE A 350 -7.09 4.90 -34.38
N LEU A 351 -7.77 5.20 -33.27
CA LEU A 351 -7.89 6.55 -32.74
C LEU A 351 -6.51 7.15 -32.45
N GLN A 352 -5.62 6.39 -31.80
CA GLN A 352 -4.26 6.83 -31.52
C GLN A 352 -3.49 7.23 -32.79
N LYS A 353 -3.56 6.42 -33.86
CA LYS A 353 -2.95 6.75 -35.15
C LYS A 353 -3.55 8.04 -35.73
N ARG A 354 -4.88 8.16 -35.71
CA ARG A 354 -5.58 9.33 -36.22
C ARG A 354 -5.21 10.61 -35.47
N LEU A 355 -5.11 10.57 -34.13
CA LEU A 355 -4.65 11.70 -33.33
C LEU A 355 -3.22 12.11 -33.66
N SER A 356 -2.33 11.12 -33.86
CA SER A 356 -0.95 11.38 -34.26
C SER A 356 -0.85 12.05 -35.64
N GLU A 357 -1.76 11.72 -36.57
CA GLU A 357 -1.87 12.36 -37.88
C GLU A 357 -2.36 13.81 -37.73
N LEU A 358 -3.42 14.03 -36.95
CA LEU A 358 -3.94 15.37 -36.67
C LEU A 358 -2.89 16.28 -36.03
N ARG A 359 -2.06 15.77 -35.11
CA ARG A 359 -0.92 16.52 -34.56
C ARG A 359 0.10 16.89 -35.62
N LYS A 360 0.43 15.95 -36.52
CA LYS A 360 1.38 16.20 -37.62
C LYS A 360 0.82 17.24 -38.59
N GLU A 361 -0.46 17.17 -38.91
CA GLU A 361 -1.15 18.14 -39.77
C GLU A 361 -1.16 19.53 -39.13
N ALA A 362 -1.53 19.64 -37.85
CA ALA A 362 -1.51 20.90 -37.10
C ALA A 362 -0.09 21.49 -37.00
N ALA A 363 0.93 20.66 -36.75
CA ALA A 363 2.32 21.11 -36.70
C ALA A 363 2.83 21.59 -38.06
N LYS A 364 2.42 20.96 -39.16
CA LYS A 364 2.72 21.44 -40.53
C LYS A 364 2.03 22.77 -40.81
N ALA A 365 0.76 22.91 -40.44
CA ALA A 365 -0.01 24.15 -40.61
C ALA A 365 0.61 25.31 -39.82
N ALA A 366 0.99 25.08 -38.55
CA ALA A 366 1.65 26.10 -37.73
C ALA A 366 3.01 26.54 -38.30
N LYS A 367 3.80 25.59 -38.83
CA LYS A 367 5.06 25.93 -39.52
C LYS A 367 4.84 26.76 -40.78
N ALA A 368 3.80 26.45 -41.57
CA ALA A 368 3.45 27.22 -42.76
C ALA A 368 2.99 28.65 -42.40
N ALA A 369 2.17 28.81 -41.36
CA ALA A 369 1.71 30.12 -40.88
C ALA A 369 2.88 31.00 -40.38
N ASN A 370 3.82 30.44 -39.61
CA ASN A 370 5.00 31.16 -39.15
C ASN A 370 5.92 31.57 -40.31
N ALA A 371 6.07 30.72 -41.34
CA ALA A 371 6.84 31.06 -42.53
C ALA A 371 6.22 32.24 -43.31
N GLN A 372 4.89 32.29 -43.40
CA GLN A 372 4.17 33.39 -44.04
C GLN A 372 4.29 34.71 -43.25
N GLN A 373 4.22 34.67 -41.92
CA GLN A 373 4.45 35.87 -41.09
C GLN A 373 5.87 36.42 -41.21
N ALA A 374 6.89 35.55 -41.30
CA ALA A 374 8.27 35.97 -41.51
C ALA A 374 8.48 36.67 -42.86
N THR A 375 7.79 36.23 -43.92
CA THR A 375 7.87 36.88 -45.24
C THR A 375 7.17 38.24 -45.29
N VAL A 376 6.09 38.44 -44.54
CA VAL A 376 5.39 39.74 -44.45
C VAL A 376 6.20 40.75 -43.62
N ALA A 377 6.86 40.30 -42.55
CA ALA A 377 7.74 41.15 -41.75
C ALA A 377 9.00 41.60 -42.51
N ALA A 378 9.57 40.73 -43.37
CA ALA A 378 10.72 41.08 -44.21
C ALA A 378 10.39 42.02 -45.39
N SER A 379 9.10 42.21 -45.70
CA SER A 379 8.62 43.05 -46.81
C SER A 379 8.04 44.39 -46.35
N SER A 380 8.08 44.68 -45.04
CA SER A 380 7.70 46.01 -44.52
C SER A 380 8.86 46.99 -44.71
N PRO A 381 8.69 48.06 -45.51
CA PRO A 381 9.73 49.07 -45.71
C PRO A 381 9.96 49.81 -44.39
N ALA A 382 11.22 49.90 -43.98
CA ALA A 382 11.64 50.71 -42.84
C ALA A 382 11.30 52.19 -43.11
N LEU A 383 10.16 52.65 -42.60
CA LEU A 383 9.90 54.08 -42.45
C LEU A 383 10.74 54.57 -41.28
N ASN A 384 11.91 55.09 -41.65
CA ASN A 384 12.83 55.83 -40.82
C ASN A 384 12.15 57.16 -40.45
N VAL A 385 11.38 57.18 -39.36
CA VAL A 385 10.85 58.42 -38.78
C VAL A 385 11.81 58.86 -37.69
N SER A 386 12.68 59.79 -38.07
CA SER A 386 13.40 60.65 -37.14
C SER A 386 12.40 61.56 -36.44
N ALA A 387 12.46 61.62 -35.11
CA ALA A 387 11.93 62.75 -34.36
C ALA A 387 12.80 62.98 -33.12
N ASP A 388 13.43 64.15 -33.15
CA ASP A 388 14.15 64.80 -32.07
C ASP A 388 13.24 65.14 -30.87
N THR A 389 13.85 64.97 -29.68
CA THR A 389 13.89 65.87 -28.51
C THR A 389 12.60 66.50 -27.94
N VAL A 390 12.38 66.32 -26.62
CA VAL A 390 12.33 67.36 -25.55
C VAL A 390 11.62 66.79 -24.29
N SER A 391 12.39 66.75 -23.19
CA SER A 391 12.12 67.07 -21.75
C SER A 391 10.67 67.04 -21.21
N ASP A 392 10.33 66.67 -19.96
CA ASP A 392 11.00 66.72 -18.64
C ASP A 392 10.12 65.94 -17.59
N PRO A 393 10.27 66.00 -16.23
CA PRO A 393 10.23 64.81 -15.37
C PRO A 393 9.01 64.78 -14.42
N GLY A 394 8.78 63.64 -13.78
CA GLY A 394 7.69 63.52 -12.81
C GLY A 394 7.80 62.28 -11.96
N GLN A 395 8.37 62.48 -10.78
CA GLN A 395 8.47 61.57 -9.63
C GLN A 395 7.18 60.77 -9.37
N SER A 396 7.32 59.49 -9.00
CA SER A 396 6.94 59.04 -7.65
C SER A 396 7.30 57.58 -7.43
N GLU A 397 8.01 57.36 -6.33
CA GLU A 397 8.38 56.12 -5.68
C GLU A 397 7.19 55.18 -5.42
N ALA A 398 7.39 53.88 -5.63
CA ALA A 398 6.87 52.84 -4.74
C ALA A 398 7.69 51.56 -4.93
N THR A 399 8.67 51.41 -4.05
CA THR A 399 9.50 50.23 -3.83
C THR A 399 8.67 49.10 -3.22
N LEU A 400 8.66 47.91 -3.83
CA LEU A 400 8.45 46.67 -3.08
C LEU A 400 9.23 45.50 -3.72
N ASP A 401 10.01 44.85 -2.86
CA ASP A 401 10.98 43.79 -3.10
C ASP A 401 10.45 42.57 -3.88
N GLN A 402 11.19 42.18 -4.92
CA GLN A 402 11.28 40.81 -5.41
C GLN A 402 12.75 40.41 -5.47
N THR A 403 13.20 39.60 -4.51
CA THR A 403 14.44 38.84 -4.62
C THR A 403 14.14 37.53 -5.34
N GLU A 404 14.29 37.52 -6.67
CA GLU A 404 14.33 36.29 -7.47
C GLU A 404 15.79 36.00 -7.86
N ALA A 405 16.34 34.93 -7.29
CA ALA A 405 17.70 34.49 -7.53
C ALA A 405 17.81 33.83 -8.92
N ALA A 406 18.50 34.53 -9.83
CA ALA A 406 18.84 34.03 -11.15
C ALA A 406 19.84 32.85 -11.08
N VAL A 407 19.42 31.68 -11.60
CA VAL A 407 20.28 30.51 -11.83
C VAL A 407 20.73 30.52 -13.31
N PRO A 408 22.04 30.44 -13.62
CA PRO A 408 22.50 30.49 -15.01
C PRO A 408 22.37 29.12 -15.69
N THR A 409 21.55 29.08 -16.75
CA THR A 409 21.49 27.98 -17.72
C THR A 409 22.80 27.84 -18.49
N ARG A 410 23.58 26.81 -18.18
CA ARG A 410 24.77 26.39 -18.95
C ARG A 410 24.30 25.55 -20.16
N LYS A 411 24.30 26.16 -21.34
CA LYS A 411 24.22 25.45 -22.63
C LYS A 411 25.48 24.59 -22.81
N ARG A 412 25.34 23.27 -22.81
CA ARG A 412 26.35 22.37 -23.40
C ARG A 412 25.84 21.89 -24.74
N ALA A 413 26.45 22.40 -25.80
CA ALA A 413 26.44 21.78 -27.11
C ALA A 413 27.37 20.55 -27.08
N CYS A 414 26.87 19.40 -27.51
CA CYS A 414 27.70 18.30 -27.99
C CYS A 414 27.18 17.90 -29.37
N ALA A 415 27.92 18.34 -30.38
CA ALA A 415 27.93 17.78 -31.71
C ALA A 415 29.15 16.85 -31.81
N ALA A 416 28.92 15.59 -32.20
CA ALA A 416 29.84 14.57 -32.73
C ALA A 416 29.11 13.23 -32.59
N ASP A 417 29.07 12.28 -33.51
CA ASP A 417 29.69 12.16 -34.81
C ASP A 417 28.88 11.11 -35.58
N ALA A 418 28.59 11.39 -36.85
CA ALA A 418 28.14 10.39 -37.80
C ALA A 418 29.38 9.78 -38.46
N ARG A 419 29.58 8.45 -38.36
CA ARG A 419 30.31 7.59 -39.32
C ARG A 419 30.53 6.18 -38.73
N ARG A 420 29.80 5.18 -39.22
CA ARG A 420 30.44 4.04 -39.91
C ARG A 420 29.45 3.21 -40.72
N ALA A 421 29.85 3.03 -41.97
CA ALA A 421 29.17 2.32 -43.02
C ALA A 421 29.18 0.80 -42.84
N ALA A 422 28.15 0.17 -43.42
CA ALA A 422 28.18 -1.02 -44.26
C ALA A 422 29.41 -1.98 -44.17
N SER A 423 29.12 -3.22 -43.77
CA SER A 423 29.73 -4.43 -44.34
C SER A 423 28.66 -5.51 -44.35
N LYS A 424 28.05 -5.76 -45.51
CA LYS A 424 28.42 -6.80 -46.49
C LYS A 424 28.06 -8.21 -46.01
N LYS A 425 26.99 -8.71 -46.63
CA LYS A 425 26.71 -10.10 -46.98
C LYS A 425 27.97 -10.93 -47.21
N LEU A 426 28.04 -12.09 -46.57
CA LEU A 426 28.60 -13.36 -47.06
C LEU A 426 27.78 -14.44 -46.33
N LYS A 427 26.84 -15.15 -46.96
CA LYS A 427 27.04 -16.44 -47.64
C LYS A 427 28.07 -17.34 -46.93
N THR A 428 27.55 -18.21 -46.07
CA THR A 428 27.64 -19.68 -46.15
C THR A 428 26.53 -20.27 -45.31
#